data_AF-A0AAF3EGX1-F1
#
_entry.id   AF-A0AAF3EGX1-F1
#
_cell.length_a   1.000
_cell.length_b   1.000
_cell.length_c   1.000
_cell.angle_alpha   90.00
_cell.angle_beta   90.00
_cell.angle_gamma   90.00
#
_symmetry.space_group_name_H-M   'P 1'
#
loop_
_entity.id
_entity.type
_entity.pdbx_description
1 polymer ?
#
loop_
_entity_poly.entity_id
_entity_poly.type
_entity_poly.pdbx_seq_one_letter_code
_entity_poly.pdbx_strand_id
1 'polypeptide(L)'
;MGLEYHKYRKNTMSIQRTGGKCSAKTLMVYNLLFWASGIALLLIGIWVQVDPRRSYVLRLVHLSEREPYLYWVAWICVIAGAFTLLIGFLSCVAAIRRLRCMLAVFMIFLVLLFVADIAIGTLAWVYRAQFTLPKMKLYLTNMTKHKYGRDYWVQPLLDSIQFYLNRNSTLETAINRLVRSNYGIYLEKPHFARLTADIDRLHYYGECCGVSSPRDWSTSRWRARIDGNEQKLEISLAEGVETGALFPESCCTLIKEASPLNPVAKSLARCQKEDALPFWRHRRQSCCGGESPRDYEESFWFITNHLRGTRSWIPPSCCKQTQAARAWNIQPINPMCITYYYNQSAFQTSVNTEGCYEKMHKWLNEVTLMFIIIGFSFAGLMMVGLVISVCLCNNIRYYVQVEEY
;
A
#
# COMPACT_ATOMS: atom_id res chain seq x y z
N MET A 1 5.80 31.11 -63.35
CA MET A 1 5.48 29.72 -62.96
C MET A 1 6.63 28.99 -62.25
N GLY A 2 7.81 28.78 -62.87
CA GLY A 2 8.89 28.00 -62.22
C GLY A 2 9.47 28.57 -60.91
N LEU A 3 9.64 29.90 -60.81
CA LEU A 3 10.18 30.56 -59.61
C LEU A 3 9.21 30.57 -58.43
N GLU A 4 7.91 30.73 -58.68
CA GLU A 4 6.87 30.64 -57.65
C GLU A 4 6.73 29.21 -57.13
N TYR A 5 6.82 28.22 -58.01
CA TYR A 5 6.84 26.80 -57.62
C TYR A 5 8.05 26.48 -56.73
N HIS A 6 9.24 26.99 -57.08
CA HIS A 6 10.45 26.80 -56.27
C HIS A 6 10.37 27.48 -54.89
N LYS A 7 9.79 28.69 -54.83
CA LYS A 7 9.59 29.44 -53.57
C LYS A 7 8.57 28.76 -52.67
N TYR A 8 7.46 28.29 -53.25
CA TYR A 8 6.45 27.49 -52.57
C TYR A 8 7.06 26.20 -52.00
N ARG A 9 7.83 25.45 -52.81
CA ARG A 9 8.52 24.22 -52.37
C ARG A 9 9.50 24.47 -51.20
N LYS A 10 10.31 25.53 -51.24
CA LYS A 10 11.23 25.90 -50.14
C LYS A 10 10.49 26.27 -48.85
N ASN A 11 9.42 27.05 -48.95
CA ASN A 11 8.61 27.45 -47.80
C ASN A 11 7.94 26.23 -47.15
N THR A 12 7.33 25.34 -47.95
CA THR A 12 6.71 24.10 -47.46
C THR A 12 7.74 23.18 -46.78
N MET A 13 8.93 22.98 -47.38
CA MET A 13 10.01 22.21 -46.74
C MET A 13 10.49 22.82 -45.42
N SER A 14 10.55 24.15 -45.31
CA SER A 14 10.96 24.83 -44.07
C SER A 14 9.94 24.68 -42.93
N ILE A 15 8.64 24.75 -43.24
CA ILE A 15 7.54 24.57 -42.29
C ILE A 15 7.53 23.11 -41.81
N GLN A 16 7.62 22.14 -42.72
CA GLN A 16 7.70 20.71 -42.37
C GLN A 16 8.93 20.38 -41.52
N ARG A 17 10.10 20.95 -41.87
CA ARG A 17 11.35 20.74 -41.11
C ARG A 17 11.25 21.28 -39.70
N THR A 18 10.53 22.39 -39.51
CA THR A 18 10.30 23.00 -38.19
C THR A 18 9.27 22.20 -37.38
N GLY A 19 8.16 21.78 -38.01
CA GLY A 19 7.15 20.91 -37.41
C GLY A 19 7.72 19.56 -36.94
N GLY A 20 8.52 18.90 -37.79
CA GLY A 20 9.18 17.65 -37.44
C GLY A 20 10.25 17.76 -36.35
N LYS A 21 10.89 18.93 -36.19
CA LYS A 21 11.81 19.20 -35.07
C LYS A 21 11.04 19.38 -33.76
N CYS A 22 9.87 20.02 -33.80
CA CYS A 22 9.00 20.19 -32.65
C CYS A 22 8.47 18.83 -32.16
N SER A 23 7.88 18.03 -33.07
CA SER A 23 7.35 16.71 -32.73
C SER A 23 8.42 15.74 -32.20
N ALA A 24 9.63 15.78 -32.75
CA ALA A 24 10.75 14.97 -32.25
C ALA A 24 11.17 15.36 -30.82
N LYS A 25 11.19 16.66 -30.49
CA LYS A 25 11.48 17.13 -29.12
C LYS A 25 10.36 16.73 -28.15
N THR A 26 9.10 16.88 -28.54
CA THR A 26 7.96 16.46 -27.73
C THR A 26 7.97 14.95 -27.48
N LEU A 27 8.28 14.15 -28.51
CA LEU A 27 8.43 12.70 -28.38
C LEU A 27 9.57 12.32 -27.43
N MET A 28 10.69 13.06 -27.45
CA MET A 28 11.80 12.85 -26.52
C MET A 28 11.38 13.09 -25.06
N VAL A 29 10.65 14.18 -24.79
CA VAL A 29 10.15 14.48 -23.44
C VAL A 29 9.15 13.41 -22.98
N TYR A 30 8.23 12.99 -23.85
CA TYR A 30 7.30 11.89 -23.57
C TYR A 30 8.04 10.59 -23.23
N ASN A 31 9.07 10.24 -24.00
CA ASN A 31 9.85 9.02 -23.76
C ASN A 31 10.59 9.04 -22.43
N LEU A 32 11.04 10.21 -21.94
CA LEU A 32 11.65 10.31 -20.60
C LEU A 32 10.65 9.99 -19.49
N LEU A 33 9.41 10.47 -19.60
CA LEU A 33 8.33 10.13 -18.67
C LEU A 33 7.98 8.64 -18.75
N PHE A 34 7.92 8.10 -19.95
CA PHE A 34 7.71 6.66 -20.18
C PHE A 34 8.84 5.82 -19.55
N TRP A 35 10.10 6.23 -19.69
CA TRP A 35 11.24 5.60 -19.04
C TRP A 35 11.15 5.64 -17.52
N ALA A 36 10.75 6.77 -16.94
CA ALA A 36 10.55 6.87 -15.50
C ALA A 36 9.52 5.85 -15.00
N SER A 37 8.42 5.63 -15.75
CA SER A 37 7.44 4.58 -15.41
C SER A 37 8.02 3.15 -15.53
N GLY A 38 8.85 2.87 -16.54
CA GLY A 38 9.52 1.57 -16.69
C GLY A 38 10.49 1.26 -15.56
N ILE A 39 11.30 2.25 -15.12
CA ILE A 39 12.18 2.12 -13.96
C ILE A 39 11.37 1.87 -12.69
N ALA A 40 10.29 2.63 -12.48
CA ALA A 40 9.43 2.44 -11.31
C ALA A 40 8.82 1.03 -11.26
N LEU A 41 8.29 0.53 -12.39
CA LEU A 41 7.75 -0.83 -12.49
C LEU A 41 8.82 -1.89 -12.18
N LEU A 42 10.01 -1.74 -12.76
CA LEU A 42 11.12 -2.68 -12.53
C LEU A 42 11.57 -2.68 -11.06
N LEU A 43 11.71 -1.50 -10.44
CA LEU A 43 12.07 -1.37 -9.03
C LEU A 43 11.00 -1.98 -8.10
N ILE A 44 9.71 -1.75 -8.39
CA ILE A 44 8.61 -2.36 -7.64
C ILE A 44 8.64 -3.89 -7.79
N GLY A 45 8.81 -4.40 -9.01
CA GLY A 45 8.88 -5.83 -9.29
C GLY A 45 10.04 -6.52 -8.56
N ILE A 46 11.24 -5.92 -8.59
CA ILE A 46 12.40 -6.43 -7.85
C ILE A 46 12.18 -6.30 -6.34
N TRP A 47 11.66 -5.16 -5.86
CA TRP A 47 11.43 -4.95 -4.43
C TRP A 47 10.48 -6.00 -3.82
N VAL A 48 9.41 -6.36 -4.52
CA VAL A 48 8.48 -7.42 -4.09
C VAL A 48 9.17 -8.78 -3.96
N GLN A 49 10.13 -9.09 -4.84
CA GLN A 49 10.85 -10.35 -4.83
C GLN A 49 11.99 -10.38 -3.81
N VAL A 50 12.67 -9.24 -3.59
CA VAL A 50 13.82 -9.13 -2.69
C VAL A 50 13.39 -9.03 -1.23
N ASP A 51 12.24 -8.43 -0.93
CA ASP A 51 11.76 -8.33 0.45
C ASP A 51 11.44 -9.74 1.01
N PRO A 52 12.17 -10.22 2.03
CA PRO A 52 11.98 -11.57 2.60
C PRO A 52 10.55 -11.78 3.15
N ARG A 53 9.84 -10.70 3.47
CA ARG A 53 8.47 -10.72 4.03
C ARG A 53 7.41 -10.96 2.96
N ARG A 54 7.65 -10.46 1.75
CA ARG A 54 6.72 -10.55 0.60
C ARG A 54 7.03 -11.77 -0.27
N SER A 55 8.31 -12.11 -0.40
CA SER A 55 8.77 -13.28 -1.15
C SER A 55 8.46 -14.62 -0.48
N TYR A 56 8.27 -14.65 0.84
CA TYR A 56 7.78 -15.84 1.57
C TYR A 56 6.30 -16.10 1.25
N VAL A 57 5.44 -15.08 1.32
CA VAL A 57 4.01 -15.18 0.98
C VAL A 57 3.82 -15.57 -0.51
N LEU A 58 4.57 -14.94 -1.43
CA LEU A 58 4.54 -15.30 -2.85
C LEU A 58 4.97 -16.76 -3.11
N ARG A 59 5.94 -17.29 -2.36
CA ARG A 59 6.39 -18.69 -2.45
C ARG A 59 5.39 -19.67 -1.85
N LEU A 60 4.71 -19.33 -0.76
CA LEU A 60 3.67 -20.19 -0.19
C LEU A 60 2.44 -20.32 -1.08
N VAL A 61 2.04 -19.23 -1.75
CA VAL A 61 0.94 -19.25 -2.74
C VAL A 61 1.30 -20.11 -3.96
N HIS A 62 2.58 -20.10 -4.38
CA HIS A 62 3.08 -20.91 -5.50
C HIS A 62 3.00 -22.43 -5.25
N LEU A 63 3.05 -22.86 -3.99
CA LEU A 63 3.15 -24.27 -3.61
C LEU A 63 1.82 -25.01 -3.54
N SER A 64 0.66 -24.33 -3.60
CA SER A 64 -0.59 -24.98 -3.18
C SER A 64 -1.82 -24.83 -4.07
N GLU A 65 -1.80 -24.09 -5.16
CA GLU A 65 -2.88 -24.16 -6.15
C GLU A 65 -2.30 -24.35 -7.55
N ARG A 66 -3.03 -25.07 -8.40
CA ARG A 66 -2.79 -25.30 -9.84
C ARG A 66 -2.68 -24.00 -10.66
N GLU A 67 -2.69 -22.83 -10.04
CA GLU A 67 -2.82 -21.52 -10.68
C GLU A 67 -1.85 -20.49 -10.05
N PRO A 68 -0.60 -20.40 -10.56
CA PRO A 68 0.50 -19.64 -9.98
C PRO A 68 0.44 -18.10 -10.17
N TYR A 69 -0.74 -17.48 -10.21
CA TYR A 69 -0.91 -16.12 -10.73
C TYR A 69 -0.09 -15.03 -10.01
N LEU A 70 -0.01 -15.04 -8.67
CA LEU A 70 0.61 -13.94 -7.92
C LEU A 70 2.15 -13.89 -8.07
N TYR A 71 2.78 -15.05 -8.17
CA TYR A 71 4.22 -15.17 -8.48
C TYR A 71 4.51 -14.68 -9.90
N TRP A 72 3.66 -15.09 -10.86
CA TRP A 72 3.78 -14.63 -12.24
C TRP A 72 3.54 -13.13 -12.38
N VAL A 73 2.63 -12.52 -11.62
CA VAL A 73 2.41 -11.07 -11.64
C VAL A 73 3.68 -10.29 -11.29
N ALA A 74 4.44 -10.72 -10.28
CA ALA A 74 5.69 -10.05 -9.91
C ALA A 74 6.79 -10.20 -10.98
N TRP A 75 6.89 -11.37 -11.61
CA TRP A 75 7.82 -11.59 -12.73
C TRP A 75 7.41 -10.85 -14.00
N ILE A 76 6.12 -10.85 -14.33
CA ILE A 76 5.56 -10.07 -15.43
C ILE A 76 5.84 -8.58 -15.22
N CYS A 77 5.74 -8.07 -13.99
CA CYS A 77 6.08 -6.68 -13.67
C CYS A 77 7.55 -6.36 -13.98
N VAL A 78 8.50 -7.24 -13.61
CA VAL A 78 9.92 -7.08 -13.93
C VAL A 78 10.17 -7.14 -15.44
N ILE A 79 9.60 -8.14 -16.11
CA ILE A 79 9.75 -8.33 -17.56
C ILE A 79 9.17 -7.13 -18.32
N ALA A 80 7.95 -6.70 -17.97
CA ALA A 80 7.30 -5.53 -18.57
C ALA A 80 8.10 -4.24 -18.30
N GLY A 81 8.64 -4.05 -17.10
CA GLY A 81 9.54 -2.93 -16.78
C GLY A 81 10.80 -2.92 -17.65
N ALA A 82 11.42 -4.07 -17.88
CA ALA A 82 12.59 -4.16 -18.77
C ALA A 82 12.22 -3.88 -20.24
N PHE A 83 11.10 -4.43 -20.73
CA PHE A 83 10.64 -4.20 -22.10
C PHE A 83 10.24 -2.74 -22.36
N THR A 84 9.58 -2.08 -21.41
CA THR A 84 9.22 -0.66 -21.53
C THR A 84 10.46 0.23 -21.63
N LEU A 85 11.55 -0.09 -20.90
CA LEU A 85 12.83 0.61 -21.04
C LEU A 85 13.49 0.38 -22.39
N LEU A 86 13.52 -0.87 -22.87
CA LEU A 86 14.06 -1.21 -24.19
C LEU A 86 13.32 -0.46 -25.31
N ILE A 87 11.99 -0.50 -25.29
CA ILE A 87 11.16 0.13 -26.32
C ILE A 87 11.22 1.65 -26.23
N GLY A 88 11.31 2.22 -25.03
CA GLY A 88 11.57 3.64 -24.83
C GLY A 88 12.92 4.08 -25.43
N PHE A 89 13.97 3.26 -25.28
CA PHE A 89 15.27 3.53 -25.90
C PHE A 89 15.19 3.51 -27.43
N LEU A 90 14.52 2.51 -28.01
CA LEU A 90 14.29 2.42 -29.46
C LEU A 90 13.51 3.64 -29.98
N SER A 91 12.55 4.15 -29.20
CA SER A 91 11.78 5.36 -29.53
C SER A 91 12.64 6.63 -29.52
N CYS A 92 13.57 6.77 -28.57
CA CYS A 92 14.54 7.86 -28.55
C CYS A 92 15.47 7.82 -29.78
N VAL A 93 15.98 6.63 -30.12
CA VAL A 93 16.80 6.43 -31.33
C VAL A 93 15.99 6.76 -32.58
N ALA A 94 14.72 6.35 -32.65
CA ALA A 94 13.82 6.67 -33.76
C ALA A 94 13.60 8.18 -33.91
N ALA A 95 13.44 8.91 -32.80
CA ALA A 95 13.28 10.37 -32.81
C ALA A 95 14.53 11.11 -33.30
N ILE A 96 15.72 10.67 -32.88
CA ILE A 96 17.01 11.29 -33.28
C ILE A 96 17.37 10.93 -34.71
N ARG A 97 17.37 9.63 -35.04
CA ARG A 97 17.80 9.09 -36.34
C ARG A 97 16.72 9.15 -37.41
N ARG A 98 15.50 9.57 -37.06
CA ARG A 98 14.33 9.64 -37.96
C ARG A 98 14.03 8.30 -38.65
N LEU A 99 14.24 7.19 -37.96
CA LEU A 99 14.03 5.84 -38.49
C LEU A 99 12.56 5.42 -38.35
N ARG A 100 11.87 5.26 -39.48
CA ARG A 100 10.44 4.91 -39.52
C ARG A 100 10.13 3.52 -38.96
N CYS A 101 10.98 2.53 -39.23
CA CYS A 101 10.76 1.15 -38.76
C CYS A 101 10.73 1.10 -37.22
N MET A 102 11.70 1.72 -36.55
CA MET A 102 11.75 1.79 -35.08
C MET A 102 10.58 2.59 -34.49
N LEU A 103 10.15 3.66 -35.17
CA LEU A 103 8.95 4.42 -34.78
C LEU A 103 7.67 3.58 -34.94
N ALA A 104 7.57 2.74 -35.97
CA ALA A 104 6.45 1.83 -36.19
C ALA A 104 6.37 0.75 -35.11
N VAL A 105 7.50 0.15 -34.73
CA VAL A 105 7.59 -0.82 -33.62
C VAL A 105 7.08 -0.19 -32.31
N PHE A 106 7.48 1.06 -32.04
CA PHE A 106 7.00 1.82 -30.88
C PHE A 106 5.48 2.04 -30.91
N MET A 107 4.92 2.45 -32.05
CA MET A 107 3.47 2.64 -32.20
C MET A 107 2.69 1.35 -32.01
N ILE A 108 3.13 0.23 -32.60
CA ILE A 108 2.49 -1.08 -32.42
C ILE A 108 2.48 -1.47 -30.94
N PHE A 109 3.60 -1.28 -30.24
CA PHE A 109 3.68 -1.57 -28.82
C PHE A 109 2.72 -0.71 -27.98
N LEU A 110 2.62 0.60 -28.24
CA LEU A 110 1.67 1.47 -27.55
C LEU A 110 0.21 1.04 -27.80
N VAL A 111 -0.13 0.59 -29.00
CA VAL A 111 -1.46 0.05 -29.30
C VAL A 111 -1.73 -1.23 -28.50
N LEU A 112 -0.75 -2.14 -28.43
CA LEU A 112 -0.89 -3.37 -27.64
C LEU A 112 -1.09 -3.08 -26.15
N LEU A 113 -0.34 -2.12 -25.60
CA LEU A 113 -0.53 -1.69 -24.20
C LEU A 113 -1.89 -1.04 -23.97
N PHE A 114 -2.38 -0.23 -24.91
CA PHE A 114 -3.69 0.39 -24.82
C PHE A 114 -4.82 -0.64 -24.80
N VAL A 115 -4.76 -1.65 -25.68
CA VAL A 115 -5.74 -2.75 -25.70
C VAL A 115 -5.66 -3.57 -24.41
N ALA A 116 -4.45 -3.86 -23.92
CA ALA A 116 -4.26 -4.57 -22.66
C ALA A 116 -4.84 -3.79 -21.47
N ASP A 117 -4.65 -2.47 -21.42
CA ASP A 117 -5.16 -1.61 -20.34
C ASP A 117 -6.70 -1.56 -20.34
N ILE A 118 -7.33 -1.47 -21.53
CA ILE A 118 -8.79 -1.58 -21.66
C ILE A 118 -9.29 -2.96 -21.21
N ALA A 119 -8.60 -4.04 -21.61
CA ALA A 119 -8.97 -5.40 -21.21
C ALA A 119 -8.86 -5.56 -19.67
N ILE A 120 -7.79 -5.08 -19.05
CA ILE A 120 -7.60 -5.14 -17.59
C ILE A 120 -8.66 -4.29 -16.89
N GLY A 121 -8.93 -3.07 -17.37
CA GLY A 121 -9.93 -2.18 -16.78
C GLY A 121 -11.36 -2.73 -16.87
N THR A 122 -11.73 -3.31 -18.01
CA THR A 122 -13.05 -3.95 -18.19
C THR A 122 -13.19 -5.21 -17.34
N LEU A 123 -12.16 -6.05 -17.27
CA LEU A 123 -12.13 -7.20 -16.36
C LEU A 123 -12.25 -6.74 -14.90
N ALA A 124 -11.49 -5.73 -14.48
CA ALA A 124 -11.58 -5.19 -13.12
C ALA A 124 -12.97 -4.67 -12.78
N TRP A 125 -13.65 -4.00 -13.71
CA TRP A 125 -15.04 -3.55 -13.56
C TRP A 125 -16.03 -4.71 -13.43
N VAL A 126 -15.94 -5.70 -14.32
CA VAL A 126 -16.82 -6.89 -14.30
C VAL A 126 -16.59 -7.71 -13.03
N TYR A 127 -15.33 -7.92 -12.66
CA TYR A 127 -14.99 -8.63 -11.43
C TYR A 127 -15.37 -7.85 -10.18
N ARG A 128 -15.30 -6.51 -10.17
CA ARG A 128 -15.82 -5.68 -9.08
C ARG A 128 -17.29 -6.02 -8.79
N ALA A 129 -18.09 -6.22 -9.83
CA ALA A 129 -19.48 -6.66 -9.68
C ALA A 129 -19.61 -8.12 -9.21
N GLN A 130 -18.68 -9.02 -9.57
CA GLN A 130 -18.68 -10.42 -9.11
C GLN A 130 -18.15 -10.58 -7.66
N PHE A 131 -17.30 -9.67 -7.18
CA PHE A 131 -16.85 -9.57 -5.78
C PHE A 131 -17.89 -8.92 -4.85
N THR A 132 -19.09 -8.61 -5.35
CA THR A 132 -20.22 -8.15 -4.53
C THR A 132 -20.76 -9.24 -3.60
N LEU A 133 -21.56 -8.80 -2.62
CA LEU A 133 -21.59 -9.28 -1.25
C LEU A 133 -21.75 -10.80 -0.96
N PRO A 134 -22.48 -11.64 -1.73
CA PRO A 134 -22.69 -13.04 -1.31
C PRO A 134 -21.50 -13.98 -1.59
N LYS A 135 -20.76 -13.81 -2.69
CA LYS A 135 -19.74 -14.78 -3.12
C LYS A 135 -18.43 -14.65 -2.34
N MET A 136 -17.97 -13.42 -2.11
CA MET A 136 -16.73 -13.17 -1.37
C MET A 136 -16.88 -13.54 0.11
N LYS A 137 -18.04 -13.25 0.70
CA LYS A 137 -18.44 -13.71 2.03
C LYS A 137 -18.38 -15.24 2.12
N LEU A 138 -19.04 -15.94 1.20
CA LEU A 138 -19.02 -17.40 1.14
C LEU A 138 -17.58 -17.95 0.99
N TYR A 139 -16.74 -17.30 0.19
CA TYR A 139 -15.36 -17.71 -0.04
C TYR A 139 -14.50 -17.53 1.24
N LEU A 140 -14.58 -16.39 1.93
CA LEU A 140 -13.85 -16.15 3.18
C LEU A 140 -14.32 -17.08 4.30
N THR A 141 -15.64 -17.25 4.48
CA THR A 141 -16.18 -18.13 5.51
C THR A 141 -15.83 -19.60 5.21
N ASN A 142 -15.85 -20.03 3.95
CA ASN A 142 -15.42 -21.38 3.57
C ASN A 142 -13.91 -21.60 3.82
N MET A 143 -13.07 -20.63 3.47
CA MET A 143 -11.62 -20.71 3.79
C MET A 143 -11.37 -20.75 5.30
N THR A 144 -12.09 -19.93 6.06
CA THR A 144 -11.99 -19.88 7.54
C THR A 144 -12.46 -21.19 8.17
N LYS A 145 -13.60 -21.74 7.72
CA LYS A 145 -14.22 -22.92 8.34
C LYS A 145 -13.58 -24.24 7.91
N HIS A 146 -13.23 -24.39 6.64
CA HIS A 146 -12.85 -25.69 6.08
C HIS A 146 -11.37 -25.84 5.73
N LYS A 147 -10.64 -24.74 5.53
CA LYS A 147 -9.27 -24.77 5.01
C LYS A 147 -8.21 -24.22 5.97
N TYR A 148 -8.58 -23.33 6.90
CA TYR A 148 -7.66 -22.76 7.86
C TYR A 148 -7.10 -23.82 8.83
N GLY A 149 -5.77 -23.91 8.94
CA GLY A 149 -5.05 -24.94 9.71
C GLY A 149 -5.01 -26.33 9.07
N ARG A 150 -5.70 -26.53 7.93
CA ARG A 150 -5.66 -27.75 7.11
C ARG A 150 -4.72 -27.59 5.93
N ASP A 151 -4.90 -26.50 5.19
CA ASP A 151 -4.15 -26.20 3.99
C ASP A 151 -2.99 -25.27 4.33
N TYR A 152 -1.76 -25.68 4.01
CA TYR A 152 -0.52 -25.02 4.43
C TYR A 152 -0.42 -23.54 3.99
N TRP A 153 -1.06 -23.16 2.88
CA TRP A 153 -1.08 -21.78 2.36
C TRP A 153 -2.21 -20.92 2.92
N VAL A 154 -3.32 -21.53 3.34
CA VAL A 154 -4.52 -20.78 3.79
C VAL A 154 -4.28 -20.14 5.14
N GLN A 155 -3.61 -20.83 6.04
CA GLN A 155 -3.26 -20.29 7.36
C GLN A 155 -2.40 -18.99 7.26
N PRO A 156 -1.25 -18.97 6.56
CA PRO A 156 -0.43 -17.76 6.44
C PRO A 156 -1.06 -16.68 5.57
N LEU A 157 -1.89 -17.02 4.57
CA LEU A 157 -2.68 -16.05 3.81
C LEU A 157 -3.72 -15.38 4.71
N LEU A 158 -4.49 -16.16 5.48
CA LEU A 158 -5.53 -15.61 6.35
C LEU A 158 -4.93 -14.85 7.53
N ASP A 159 -3.82 -15.33 8.10
CA ASP A 159 -3.05 -14.61 9.14
C ASP A 159 -2.48 -13.31 8.58
N SER A 160 -2.03 -13.30 7.33
CA SER A 160 -1.61 -12.08 6.63
C SER A 160 -2.78 -11.16 6.30
N ILE A 161 -3.96 -11.66 5.95
CA ILE A 161 -5.14 -10.80 5.73
C ILE A 161 -5.59 -10.19 7.07
N GLN A 162 -5.61 -10.98 8.14
CA GLN A 162 -5.94 -10.57 9.50
C GLN A 162 -4.93 -9.58 10.09
N PHE A 163 -3.66 -9.65 9.67
CA PHE A 163 -2.56 -8.79 10.12
C PHE A 163 -2.27 -7.58 9.21
N TYR A 164 -2.14 -7.78 7.88
CA TYR A 164 -1.64 -6.82 6.88
C TYR A 164 -2.68 -5.96 6.19
N LEU A 165 -3.96 -6.18 6.41
CA LEU A 165 -4.94 -5.15 6.07
C LEU A 165 -4.68 -3.82 6.83
N ASN A 166 -3.60 -3.71 7.65
CA ASN A 166 -2.99 -2.43 8.05
C ASN A 166 -1.43 -2.40 8.41
N ARG A 167 -0.47 -2.61 7.44
CA ARG A 167 0.90 -1.95 7.32
C ARG A 167 2.28 -2.70 7.50
N ASN A 168 3.33 -2.15 6.81
CA ASN A 168 4.77 -2.50 6.55
C ASN A 168 5.78 -2.34 7.75
N SER A 169 6.78 -3.24 7.91
CA SER A 169 7.55 -3.44 9.17
C SER A 169 9.04 -3.02 9.23
N THR A 170 9.59 -2.29 8.25
CA THR A 170 10.93 -1.61 8.35
C THR A 170 10.82 -0.22 8.96
N LEU A 171 9.63 0.38 8.85
CA LEU A 171 9.29 1.70 9.35
C LEU A 171 9.14 1.72 10.88
N GLU A 172 8.63 0.64 11.47
CA GLU A 172 8.36 0.54 12.92
C GLU A 172 9.63 0.73 13.77
N THR A 173 10.76 0.13 13.39
CA THR A 173 12.02 0.25 14.13
C THR A 173 12.64 1.64 14.06
N ALA A 174 12.48 2.33 12.92
CA ALA A 174 12.94 3.70 12.76
C ALA A 174 12.07 4.67 13.59
N ILE A 175 10.74 4.51 13.52
CA ILE A 175 9.80 5.34 14.29
C ILE A 175 9.97 5.11 15.79
N ASN A 176 10.26 3.88 16.25
CA ASN A 176 10.43 3.60 17.69
C ASN A 176 11.59 4.40 18.30
N ARG A 177 12.72 4.45 17.59
CA ARG A 177 13.88 5.26 18.04
C ARG A 177 13.55 6.75 18.09
N LEU A 178 12.78 7.25 17.12
CA LEU A 178 12.39 8.66 17.02
C LEU A 178 11.40 9.07 18.12
N VAL A 179 10.35 8.27 18.34
CA VAL A 179 9.35 8.46 19.39
C VAL A 179 9.99 8.42 20.78
N ARG A 180 10.86 7.43 21.04
CA ARG A 180 11.51 7.27 22.35
C ARG A 180 12.48 8.39 22.66
N SER A 181 13.26 8.81 21.66
CA SER A 181 14.46 9.61 21.91
C SER A 181 14.28 11.07 21.58
N ASN A 182 13.44 11.44 20.60
CA ASN A 182 13.53 12.74 19.95
C ASN A 182 12.19 13.49 19.84
N TYR A 183 11.07 12.83 20.10
CA TYR A 183 9.76 13.48 20.10
C TYR A 183 9.64 14.51 21.23
N GLY A 184 9.14 15.71 20.93
CA GLY A 184 8.77 16.72 21.94
C GLY A 184 9.91 17.26 22.81
N ILE A 185 11.16 17.01 22.43
CA ILE A 185 12.37 17.51 23.10
C ILE A 185 13.11 18.51 22.21
N TYR A 186 13.79 19.49 22.80
CA TYR A 186 14.57 20.51 22.07
C TYR A 186 13.79 21.21 20.93
N LEU A 187 12.54 21.61 21.19
CA LEU A 187 11.66 22.24 20.18
C LEU A 187 12.21 23.57 19.62
N GLU A 188 13.14 24.20 20.32
CA GLU A 188 13.89 25.38 19.85
C GLU A 188 14.77 25.05 18.63
N LYS A 189 15.15 23.77 18.43
CA LYS A 189 15.91 23.33 17.28
C LYS A 189 14.96 22.90 16.15
N PRO A 190 15.10 23.46 14.93
CA PRO A 190 14.13 23.28 13.85
C PRO A 190 13.97 21.81 13.39
N HIS A 191 15.03 21.01 13.53
CA HIS A 191 15.00 19.58 13.20
C HIS A 191 14.07 18.77 14.13
N PHE A 192 14.10 19.03 15.44
CA PHE A 192 13.28 18.30 16.42
C PHE A 192 11.82 18.76 16.41
N ALA A 193 11.58 20.06 16.13
CA ALA A 193 10.24 20.59 15.90
C ALA A 193 9.58 19.94 14.68
N ARG A 194 10.31 19.81 13.56
CA ARG A 194 9.79 19.15 12.34
C ARG A 194 9.50 17.67 12.57
N LEU A 195 10.38 16.96 13.28
CA LEU A 195 10.17 15.56 13.65
C LEU A 195 8.91 15.36 14.51
N THR A 196 8.68 16.24 15.50
CA THR A 196 7.51 16.18 16.38
C THR A 196 6.23 16.41 15.57
N ALA A 197 6.23 17.42 14.69
CA ALA A 197 5.11 17.70 13.79
C ALA A 197 4.79 16.54 12.82
N ASP A 198 5.81 15.83 12.33
CA ASP A 198 5.62 14.67 11.45
C ASP A 198 5.05 13.46 12.20
N ILE A 199 5.42 13.28 13.48
CA ILE A 199 4.84 12.25 14.35
C ILE A 199 3.38 12.60 14.73
N ASP A 200 3.07 13.87 14.98
CA ASP A 200 1.70 14.32 15.28
C ASP A 200 0.76 14.16 14.08
N ARG A 201 1.24 14.45 12.87
CA ARG A 201 0.54 14.10 11.62
C ARG A 201 0.28 12.61 11.49
N LEU A 202 1.22 11.77 11.94
CA LEU A 202 1.07 10.33 11.89
C LEU A 202 0.01 9.82 12.88
N HIS A 203 -0.06 10.38 14.09
CA HIS A 203 -1.16 10.08 15.02
C HIS A 203 -2.51 10.55 14.49
N TYR A 204 -2.55 11.77 13.93
CA TYR A 204 -3.77 12.41 13.42
C TYR A 204 -4.35 11.70 12.20
N TYR A 205 -3.57 11.51 11.14
CA TYR A 205 -4.04 10.86 9.91
C TYR A 205 -4.03 9.34 9.99
N GLY A 206 -3.17 8.77 10.84
CA GLY A 206 -3.03 7.32 11.00
C GLY A 206 -3.93 6.72 12.06
N GLU A 207 -4.71 7.54 12.78
CA GLU A 207 -5.57 7.14 13.89
C GLU A 207 -4.90 6.08 14.78
N CYS A 208 -3.71 6.42 15.27
CA CYS A 208 -2.90 5.55 16.10
C CYS A 208 -2.21 6.35 17.22
N CYS A 209 -1.66 5.64 18.20
CA CYS A 209 -0.90 6.28 19.27
C CYS A 209 0.34 5.46 19.60
N GLY A 210 1.50 6.10 19.48
CA GLY A 210 2.79 5.43 19.61
C GLY A 210 3.14 4.62 18.36
N VAL A 211 4.30 3.98 18.39
CA VAL A 211 4.73 3.05 17.33
C VAL A 211 3.87 1.81 17.36
N SER A 212 3.53 1.47 18.57
CA SER A 212 3.18 0.18 19.05
C SER A 212 1.97 0.49 19.94
N SER A 213 2.18 0.95 21.16
CA SER A 213 1.13 1.20 22.15
C SER A 213 1.10 2.67 22.55
N PRO A 214 -0.02 3.16 23.08
CA PRO A 214 0.01 4.35 23.93
C PRO A 214 1.03 4.24 25.08
N ARG A 215 1.36 3.01 25.52
CA ARG A 215 2.41 2.76 26.52
C ARG A 215 3.83 3.04 26.03
N ASP A 216 4.08 3.17 24.73
CA ASP A 216 5.42 3.50 24.20
C ASP A 216 5.95 4.83 24.74
N TRP A 217 5.02 5.73 25.05
CA TRP A 217 5.30 7.04 25.61
C TRP A 217 5.85 6.97 27.03
N SER A 218 5.55 5.93 27.83
CA SER A 218 5.98 5.84 29.22
C SER A 218 7.51 5.80 29.36
N THR A 219 8.21 5.28 28.36
CA THR A 219 9.68 5.17 28.34
C THR A 219 10.36 6.24 27.48
N SER A 220 9.60 7.22 26.99
CA SER A 220 10.12 8.29 26.13
C SER A 220 10.79 9.40 26.94
N ARG A 221 11.80 10.07 26.34
CA ARG A 221 12.41 11.28 26.95
C ARG A 221 11.40 12.41 27.14
N TRP A 222 10.38 12.47 26.28
CA TRP A 222 9.26 13.39 26.42
C TRP A 222 8.51 13.18 27.74
N ARG A 223 8.24 11.93 28.11
CA ARG A 223 7.56 11.60 29.37
C ARG A 223 8.39 12.00 30.59
N ALA A 224 9.69 11.71 30.57
CA ALA A 224 10.63 12.09 31.62
C ALA A 224 10.68 13.61 31.83
N ARG A 225 10.60 14.38 30.74
CA ARG A 225 10.53 15.85 30.78
C ARG A 225 9.23 16.37 31.41
N ILE A 226 8.08 15.76 31.11
CA ILE A 226 6.78 16.18 31.65
C ILE A 226 6.65 15.89 33.15
N ASP A 227 7.25 14.81 33.66
CA ASP A 227 7.23 14.51 35.10
C ASP A 227 8.15 15.40 35.95
N GLY A 228 9.01 16.21 35.32
CA GLY A 228 9.82 17.23 36.00
C GLY A 228 10.91 16.69 36.91
N ASN A 229 11.28 15.40 36.85
CA ASN A 229 12.30 14.85 37.73
C ASN A 229 13.06 13.66 37.09
N GLU A 230 14.28 13.88 36.61
CA GLU A 230 15.15 12.83 36.04
C GLU A 230 15.46 11.71 37.05
N GLN A 231 15.52 12.02 38.36
CA GLN A 231 15.78 11.04 39.43
C GLN A 231 14.59 10.11 39.74
N LYS A 232 13.36 10.52 39.41
CA LYS A 232 12.16 9.67 39.63
C LYS A 232 12.07 8.52 38.63
N LEU A 233 12.84 8.59 37.54
CA LEU A 233 12.95 7.56 36.50
C LEU A 233 13.66 6.29 37.00
N GLU A 234 14.72 6.44 37.81
CA GLU A 234 15.43 5.28 38.38
C GLU A 234 14.62 4.59 39.47
N ILE A 235 13.85 5.35 40.27
CA ILE A 235 13.01 4.83 41.35
C ILE A 235 11.74 4.13 40.81
N SER A 236 11.10 4.69 39.77
CA SER A 236 9.96 4.05 39.11
C SER A 236 10.35 2.78 38.34
N LEU A 237 11.61 2.64 37.92
CA LEU A 237 12.18 1.41 37.38
C LEU A 237 12.53 0.36 38.45
N ALA A 238 12.71 0.78 39.72
CA ALA A 238 13.11 -0.09 40.83
C ALA A 238 11.93 -0.63 41.66
N GLU A 239 10.83 0.12 41.80
CA GLU A 239 9.71 -0.25 42.69
C GLU A 239 8.42 -0.70 41.96
N GLY A 240 8.36 -0.64 40.62
CA GLY A 240 7.20 -1.14 39.88
C GLY A 240 5.88 -0.40 40.18
N VAL A 241 5.94 0.86 40.60
CA VAL A 241 4.74 1.69 40.87
C VAL A 241 4.21 2.25 39.55
N GLU A 242 3.03 1.77 39.11
CA GLU A 242 2.31 2.26 37.93
C GLU A 242 1.78 3.70 38.16
N THR A 243 2.55 4.72 37.81
CA THR A 243 2.00 6.05 37.56
C THR A 243 1.35 6.06 36.17
N GLY A 244 0.08 6.44 36.07
CA GLY A 244 -0.75 6.36 34.85
C GLY A 244 -0.05 6.82 33.56
N ALA A 245 -0.35 6.13 32.47
CA ALA A 245 0.28 6.38 31.17
C ALA A 245 -0.17 7.73 30.58
N LEU A 246 0.67 8.76 30.68
CA LEU A 246 0.52 9.99 29.88
C LEU A 246 1.13 9.78 28.49
N PHE A 247 0.41 10.25 27.48
CA PHE A 247 0.82 10.28 26.07
C PHE A 247 0.39 11.63 25.44
N PRO A 248 0.95 11.99 24.27
CA PRO A 248 0.74 13.32 23.69
C PRO A 248 -0.71 13.59 23.27
N GLU A 249 -1.10 14.86 23.24
CA GLU A 249 -2.48 15.25 22.87
C GLU A 249 -2.87 14.79 21.45
N SER A 250 -1.89 14.71 20.55
CA SER A 250 -2.08 14.18 19.19
C SER A 250 -2.57 12.73 19.16
N CYS A 251 -2.40 11.96 20.24
CA CYS A 251 -2.93 10.59 20.37
C CYS A 251 -4.44 10.54 20.66
N CYS A 252 -5.01 11.67 21.06
CA CYS A 252 -6.42 11.79 21.38
C CYS A 252 -7.25 12.12 20.15
N THR A 253 -8.53 11.76 20.19
CA THR A 253 -9.46 12.29 19.19
C THR A 253 -9.59 13.80 19.38
N LEU A 254 -9.44 14.54 18.29
CA LEU A 254 -9.38 16.00 18.34
C LEU A 254 -10.73 16.67 18.04
N ILE A 255 -10.87 17.95 18.41
CA ILE A 255 -12.00 18.79 17.97
C ILE A 255 -11.90 19.11 16.47
N LYS A 256 -13.00 19.55 15.85
CA LYS A 256 -13.05 19.77 14.39
C LYS A 256 -12.11 20.87 13.90
N GLU A 257 -11.81 21.82 14.76
CA GLU A 257 -10.96 22.99 14.50
C GLU A 257 -9.48 22.71 14.79
N ALA A 258 -9.15 21.53 15.32
CA ALA A 258 -7.79 21.14 15.61
C ALA A 258 -7.03 20.77 14.32
N SER A 259 -5.71 20.91 14.36
CA SER A 259 -4.83 20.50 13.27
C SER A 259 -3.68 19.65 13.81
N PRO A 260 -2.96 18.89 12.97
CA PRO A 260 -1.78 18.14 13.41
C PRO A 260 -0.68 19.02 14.04
N LEU A 261 -0.63 20.30 13.68
CA LEU A 261 0.37 21.26 14.18
C LEU A 261 -0.11 21.99 15.44
N ASN A 262 -1.41 21.90 15.75
CA ASN A 262 -2.03 22.44 16.95
C ASN A 262 -3.10 21.46 17.42
N PRO A 263 -2.69 20.30 17.97
CA PRO A 263 -3.64 19.28 18.38
C PRO A 263 -4.39 19.76 19.61
N VAL A 264 -5.72 19.73 19.54
CA VAL A 264 -6.60 20.06 20.68
C VAL A 264 -7.52 18.87 20.93
N ALA A 265 -7.25 18.13 22.01
CA ALA A 265 -8.01 16.95 22.36
C ALA A 265 -9.47 17.30 22.70
N LYS A 266 -10.42 16.50 22.22
CA LYS A 266 -11.85 16.65 22.54
C LYS A 266 -12.13 16.52 24.04
N SER A 267 -11.38 15.65 24.71
CA SER A 267 -11.30 15.61 26.18
C SER A 267 -10.01 14.91 26.58
N LEU A 268 -9.01 15.71 26.96
CA LEU A 268 -7.70 15.21 27.36
C LEU A 268 -7.80 14.25 28.56
N ALA A 269 -8.57 14.61 29.58
CA ALA A 269 -8.75 13.79 30.79
C ALA A 269 -9.39 12.42 30.51
N ARG A 270 -10.33 12.33 29.55
CA ARG A 270 -10.94 11.04 29.15
C ARG A 270 -10.02 10.23 28.26
N CYS A 271 -9.27 10.90 27.40
CA CYS A 271 -8.26 10.28 26.55
C CYS A 271 -7.10 9.69 27.37
N GLN A 272 -6.73 10.31 28.50
CA GLN A 272 -5.62 9.88 29.35
C GLN A 272 -5.93 8.67 30.25
N LYS A 273 -7.20 8.29 30.43
CA LYS A 273 -7.58 7.09 31.22
C LYS A 273 -7.12 5.82 30.54
N GLU A 274 -6.45 4.91 31.24
CA GLU A 274 -5.88 3.68 30.65
C GLU A 274 -6.85 2.93 29.70
N ASP A 275 -8.11 2.79 30.09
CA ASP A 275 -9.21 2.19 29.30
C ASP A 275 -10.05 3.21 28.50
N ALA A 276 -9.42 4.23 27.91
CA ALA A 276 -10.13 5.18 27.07
C ALA A 276 -10.85 4.46 25.90
N LEU A 277 -12.14 4.80 25.74
CA LEU A 277 -12.97 4.32 24.63
C LEU A 277 -12.43 4.86 23.29
N PRO A 278 -12.70 4.17 22.16
CA PRO A 278 -12.20 4.57 20.84
C PRO A 278 -12.58 6.00 20.42
N PHE A 279 -13.69 6.53 20.92
CA PHE A 279 -14.11 7.91 20.68
C PHE A 279 -13.24 8.96 21.38
N TRP A 280 -12.47 8.58 22.40
CA TRP A 280 -11.57 9.47 23.14
C TRP A 280 -10.09 9.23 22.77
N ARG A 281 -9.74 8.06 22.23
CA ARG A 281 -8.36 7.70 21.85
C ARG A 281 -8.33 6.78 20.63
N HIS A 282 -7.46 7.08 19.69
CA HIS A 282 -7.25 6.26 18.50
C HIS A 282 -6.66 4.86 18.83
N ARG A 283 -7.19 3.77 18.26
CA ARG A 283 -6.72 2.37 18.43
C ARG A 283 -6.47 1.68 17.08
N ARG A 284 -5.42 0.85 17.04
CA ARG A 284 -5.05 -0.03 15.91
C ARG A 284 -6.20 -1.03 15.62
N GLN A 285 -6.75 -1.02 14.40
CA GLN A 285 -7.87 -1.89 14.04
C GLN A 285 -7.42 -3.19 13.35
N SER A 286 -7.89 -4.33 13.86
CA SER A 286 -7.75 -5.67 13.26
C SER A 286 -9.15 -6.32 13.12
N CYS A 287 -9.25 -7.45 12.42
CA CYS A 287 -10.49 -8.21 12.21
C CYS A 287 -10.28 -9.70 12.54
N CYS A 288 -11.36 -10.48 12.68
CA CYS A 288 -11.29 -11.92 12.92
C CYS A 288 -12.42 -12.66 12.20
N GLY A 289 -12.07 -13.79 11.58
CA GLY A 289 -13.00 -14.58 10.76
C GLY A 289 -13.43 -13.88 9.48
N GLY A 290 -14.36 -14.50 8.75
CA GLY A 290 -14.99 -13.90 7.58
C GLY A 290 -15.96 -12.80 8.02
N GLU A 291 -17.03 -13.19 8.70
CA GLU A 291 -18.04 -12.26 9.23
C GLU A 291 -17.83 -11.95 10.70
N SER A 292 -17.37 -12.95 11.46
CA SER A 292 -17.18 -12.82 12.89
C SER A 292 -16.20 -13.87 13.42
N PRO A 293 -15.71 -13.73 14.66
CA PRO A 293 -14.93 -14.77 15.32
C PRO A 293 -15.63 -16.13 15.43
N ARG A 294 -16.97 -16.16 15.41
CA ARG A 294 -17.76 -17.39 15.49
C ARG A 294 -17.64 -18.26 14.24
N ASP A 295 -17.08 -17.74 13.16
CA ASP A 295 -16.81 -18.54 11.96
C ASP A 295 -15.85 -19.71 12.23
N TYR A 296 -15.09 -19.65 13.34
CA TYR A 296 -14.26 -20.74 13.83
C TYR A 296 -15.02 -21.78 14.66
N GLU A 297 -16.24 -21.49 15.13
CA GLU A 297 -17.09 -22.48 15.79
C GLU A 297 -17.37 -23.65 14.84
N GLU A 298 -17.10 -24.88 15.30
CA GLU A 298 -17.21 -26.11 14.48
C GLU A 298 -16.31 -26.16 13.23
N SER A 299 -15.37 -25.22 13.09
CA SER A 299 -14.38 -25.26 12.02
C SER A 299 -13.38 -26.41 12.19
N PHE A 300 -12.62 -26.71 11.13
CA PHE A 300 -11.53 -27.67 11.23
C PHE A 300 -10.51 -27.30 12.32
N TRP A 301 -10.22 -26.01 12.49
CA TRP A 301 -9.37 -25.50 13.57
C TRP A 301 -9.92 -25.83 14.96
N PHE A 302 -11.22 -25.62 15.15
CA PHE A 302 -11.91 -25.93 16.41
C PHE A 302 -11.86 -27.42 16.71
N ILE A 303 -12.15 -28.27 15.71
CA ILE A 303 -12.09 -29.73 15.88
C ILE A 303 -10.67 -30.20 16.22
N THR A 304 -9.65 -29.67 15.55
CA THR A 304 -8.27 -30.12 15.73
C THR A 304 -7.62 -29.63 17.02
N ASN A 305 -8.00 -28.46 17.54
CA ASN A 305 -7.39 -27.90 18.75
C ASN A 305 -8.29 -28.09 19.98
N HIS A 306 -9.58 -27.77 19.88
CA HIS A 306 -10.48 -27.86 21.04
C HIS A 306 -10.80 -29.32 21.39
N LEU A 307 -11.25 -30.13 20.43
CA LEU A 307 -11.66 -31.52 20.68
C LEU A 307 -10.48 -32.48 20.94
N ARG A 308 -9.23 -32.05 20.67
CA ARG A 308 -8.00 -32.81 20.98
C ARG A 308 -7.28 -32.36 22.25
N GLY A 309 -7.87 -31.43 23.03
CA GLY A 309 -7.42 -31.13 24.40
C GLY A 309 -6.67 -29.81 24.61
N THR A 310 -6.42 -28.98 23.59
CA THR A 310 -5.71 -27.68 23.76
C THR A 310 -6.63 -26.49 24.05
N ARG A 311 -7.96 -26.69 24.13
CA ARG A 311 -8.99 -25.65 24.45
C ARG A 311 -8.77 -24.31 23.70
N SER A 312 -8.63 -24.36 22.36
CA SER A 312 -8.54 -23.16 21.51
C SER A 312 -9.83 -22.94 20.71
N TRP A 313 -10.56 -21.86 20.94
CA TRP A 313 -11.81 -21.51 20.26
C TRP A 313 -11.60 -20.77 18.93
N ILE A 314 -10.57 -19.93 18.89
CA ILE A 314 -10.14 -19.12 17.74
C ILE A 314 -8.61 -19.25 17.57
N PRO A 315 -8.05 -18.87 16.41
CA PRO A 315 -6.60 -18.86 16.25
C PRO A 315 -5.93 -17.66 16.94
N PRO A 316 -4.61 -17.75 17.22
CA PRO A 316 -3.86 -16.67 17.85
C PRO A 316 -3.87 -15.35 17.08
N SER A 317 -4.00 -15.37 15.74
CA SER A 317 -4.08 -14.17 14.88
C SER A 317 -5.35 -13.34 15.11
N CYS A 318 -6.43 -13.97 15.56
CA CYS A 318 -7.68 -13.29 15.92
C CYS A 318 -7.59 -12.50 17.23
N CYS A 319 -6.61 -12.81 18.08
CA CYS A 319 -6.36 -12.07 19.29
C CYS A 319 -5.80 -10.68 19.01
N LYS A 320 -6.05 -9.74 19.91
CA LYS A 320 -5.37 -8.44 19.88
C LYS A 320 -3.88 -8.68 20.06
N GLN A 321 -3.11 -8.20 19.09
CA GLN A 321 -1.69 -8.46 19.01
C GLN A 321 -0.89 -7.40 19.77
N THR A 322 0.21 -7.83 20.38
CA THR A 322 1.28 -6.92 20.78
C THR A 322 1.82 -6.26 19.53
N GLN A 323 2.53 -5.16 19.70
CA GLN A 323 2.90 -4.38 18.54
C GLN A 323 4.25 -4.77 17.96
N ALA A 324 4.96 -5.68 18.63
CA ALA A 324 6.08 -6.41 18.06
C ALA A 324 5.62 -7.57 17.15
N ALA A 325 4.33 -7.94 17.21
CA ALA A 325 3.77 -8.99 16.36
C ALA A 325 3.90 -8.63 14.88
N ARG A 326 4.13 -9.66 14.06
CA ARG A 326 4.11 -9.61 12.59
C ARG A 326 3.23 -10.73 12.07
N ALA A 327 2.77 -10.68 10.81
CA ALA A 327 1.94 -11.78 10.28
C ALA A 327 2.64 -13.14 10.34
N TRP A 328 3.96 -13.17 10.20
CA TRP A 328 4.79 -14.37 10.33
C TRP A 328 5.31 -14.62 11.75
N ASN A 329 4.94 -13.79 12.73
CA ASN A 329 5.34 -13.92 14.13
C ASN A 329 4.27 -13.30 15.04
N ILE A 330 3.18 -14.03 15.21
CA ILE A 330 1.99 -13.62 15.96
C ILE A 330 2.32 -13.61 17.46
N GLN A 331 1.95 -12.54 18.15
CA GLN A 331 2.24 -12.36 19.57
C GLN A 331 1.02 -11.73 20.25
N PRO A 332 0.06 -12.53 20.76
CA PRO A 332 -1.13 -12.02 21.44
C PRO A 332 -0.77 -11.22 22.69
N ILE A 333 -1.49 -10.12 22.96
CA ILE A 333 -1.36 -9.34 24.21
C ILE A 333 -1.73 -10.22 25.41
N ASN A 334 -2.82 -10.98 25.26
CA ASN A 334 -3.25 -11.97 26.24
C ASN A 334 -3.12 -13.36 25.61
N PRO A 335 -2.15 -14.19 26.02
CA PRO A 335 -2.00 -15.55 25.50
C PRO A 335 -3.24 -16.43 25.72
N MET A 336 -4.02 -16.15 26.77
CA MET A 336 -5.24 -16.90 27.10
C MET A 336 -6.45 -16.50 26.25
N CYS A 337 -6.33 -15.48 25.41
CA CYS A 337 -7.37 -15.02 24.49
C CYS A 337 -8.01 -16.15 23.66
N ILE A 338 -7.22 -17.14 23.26
CA ILE A 338 -7.69 -18.28 22.47
C ILE A 338 -8.59 -19.25 23.26
N THR A 339 -8.59 -19.17 24.60
CA THR A 339 -9.28 -20.10 25.49
C THR A 339 -10.61 -19.58 26.03
N TYR A 340 -10.86 -18.28 25.92
CA TYR A 340 -12.11 -17.66 26.39
C TYR A 340 -13.29 -18.08 25.51
N TYR A 341 -14.44 -18.27 26.16
CA TYR A 341 -15.68 -18.57 25.45
C TYR A 341 -16.28 -17.31 24.82
N TYR A 342 -16.95 -17.44 23.67
CA TYR A 342 -17.49 -16.31 22.90
C TYR A 342 -18.39 -15.34 23.71
N ASN A 343 -19.11 -15.85 24.73
CA ASN A 343 -20.04 -15.07 25.55
C ASN A 343 -19.38 -14.39 26.78
N GLN A 344 -18.08 -14.60 27.02
CA GLN A 344 -17.39 -13.97 28.14
C GLN A 344 -16.96 -12.54 27.81
N SER A 345 -17.01 -11.65 28.81
CA SER A 345 -16.52 -10.27 28.66
C SER A 345 -15.02 -10.22 28.30
N ALA A 346 -14.22 -11.15 28.85
CA ALA A 346 -12.80 -11.30 28.54
C ALA A 346 -12.50 -11.61 27.06
N PHE A 347 -13.45 -12.26 26.36
CA PHE A 347 -13.34 -12.54 24.93
C PHE A 347 -13.45 -11.24 24.13
N GLN A 348 -14.46 -10.42 24.40
CA GLN A 348 -14.68 -9.15 23.68
C GLN A 348 -13.53 -8.14 23.89
N THR A 349 -12.90 -8.17 25.07
CA THR A 349 -11.77 -7.29 25.38
C THR A 349 -10.46 -7.78 24.75
N SER A 350 -10.29 -9.08 24.53
CA SER A 350 -9.03 -9.68 24.07
C SER A 350 -9.00 -10.07 22.58
N VAL A 351 -10.17 -10.22 21.94
CA VAL A 351 -10.34 -10.67 20.54
C VAL A 351 -10.82 -9.52 19.65
N ASN A 352 -10.45 -9.54 18.37
CA ASN A 352 -11.06 -8.65 17.39
C ASN A 352 -12.45 -9.16 17.03
N THR A 353 -13.51 -8.41 17.35
CA THR A 353 -14.90 -8.88 17.18
C THR A 353 -15.50 -8.59 15.81
N GLU A 354 -14.84 -7.76 15.01
CA GLU A 354 -15.30 -7.38 13.67
C GLU A 354 -14.80 -8.38 12.61
N GLY A 355 -15.65 -8.76 11.67
CA GLY A 355 -15.31 -9.63 10.54
C GLY A 355 -14.36 -8.98 9.54
N CYS A 356 -13.53 -9.80 8.88
CA CYS A 356 -12.61 -9.32 7.85
C CYS A 356 -13.30 -9.02 6.51
N TYR A 357 -14.47 -9.60 6.25
CA TYR A 357 -15.21 -9.45 5.01
C TYR A 357 -15.55 -7.98 4.68
N GLU A 358 -16.19 -7.26 5.60
CA GLU A 358 -16.59 -5.86 5.37
C GLU A 358 -15.38 -4.94 5.19
N LYS A 359 -14.31 -5.16 5.96
CA LYS A 359 -13.06 -4.39 5.84
C LYS A 359 -12.37 -4.65 4.51
N MET A 360 -12.26 -5.92 4.11
CA MET A 360 -11.65 -6.30 2.84
C MET A 360 -12.47 -5.81 1.64
N HIS A 361 -13.80 -5.86 1.72
CA HIS A 361 -14.70 -5.31 0.70
C HIS A 361 -14.53 -3.80 0.53
N LYS A 362 -14.51 -3.06 1.64
CA LYS A 362 -14.31 -1.61 1.62
C LYS A 362 -12.94 -1.26 1.05
N TRP A 363 -11.88 -1.93 1.50
CA TRP A 363 -10.53 -1.76 0.96
C TRP A 363 -10.47 -2.07 -0.55
N LEU A 364 -11.04 -3.20 -0.99
CA LEU A 364 -11.03 -3.62 -2.39
C LEU A 364 -11.77 -2.59 -3.26
N ASN A 365 -12.90 -2.06 -2.81
CA ASN A 365 -13.66 -1.06 -3.54
C ASN A 365 -12.92 0.27 -3.71
N GLU A 366 -12.25 0.75 -2.67
CA GLU A 366 -11.43 1.97 -2.70
C GLU A 366 -10.21 1.78 -3.61
N VAL A 367 -9.53 0.64 -3.48
CA VAL A 367 -8.35 0.30 -4.27
C VAL A 367 -8.69 0.07 -5.75
N THR A 368 -9.81 -0.58 -6.05
CA THR A 368 -10.28 -0.81 -7.43
C THR A 368 -10.62 0.51 -8.11
N LEU A 369 -11.21 1.45 -7.38
CA LEU A 369 -11.49 2.79 -7.90
C LEU A 369 -10.19 3.54 -8.23
N MET A 370 -9.19 3.47 -7.35
CA MET A 370 -7.86 4.03 -7.62
C MET A 370 -7.22 3.43 -8.88
N PHE A 371 -7.27 2.10 -9.03
CA PHE A 371 -6.71 1.42 -10.20
C PHE A 371 -7.41 1.81 -11.51
N ILE A 372 -8.73 1.98 -11.49
CA ILE A 372 -9.50 2.45 -12.65
C ILE A 372 -9.05 3.86 -13.05
N ILE A 373 -8.90 4.78 -12.08
CA ILE A 373 -8.46 6.15 -12.34
C ILE A 373 -7.04 6.19 -12.92
N ILE A 374 -6.12 5.40 -12.34
CA ILE A 374 -4.75 5.28 -12.82
C ILE A 374 -4.71 4.70 -14.24
N GLY A 375 -5.51 3.65 -14.50
CA GLY A 375 -5.65 3.05 -15.83
C GLY A 375 -6.11 4.05 -16.88
N PHE A 376 -7.22 4.76 -16.65
CA PHE A 376 -7.68 5.80 -17.59
C PHE A 376 -6.64 6.90 -17.84
N SER A 377 -5.92 7.32 -16.80
CA SER A 377 -4.84 8.30 -16.93
C SER A 377 -3.70 7.77 -17.80
N PHE A 378 -3.33 6.49 -17.62
CA PHE A 378 -2.30 5.82 -18.41
C PHE A 378 -2.74 5.62 -19.88
N ALA A 379 -3.98 5.20 -20.13
CA ALA A 379 -4.57 5.14 -21.47
C ALA A 379 -4.54 6.49 -22.20
N GLY A 380 -4.89 7.58 -21.50
CA GLY A 380 -4.80 8.94 -22.02
C GLY A 380 -3.36 9.31 -22.42
N LEU A 381 -2.38 8.99 -21.58
CA LEU A 381 -0.97 9.21 -21.89
C LEU A 381 -0.51 8.41 -23.11
N MET A 382 -0.93 7.14 -23.23
CA MET A 382 -0.62 6.31 -24.41
C MET A 382 -1.19 6.91 -25.71
N MET A 383 -2.41 7.45 -25.65
CA MET A 383 -3.02 8.12 -26.80
C MET A 383 -2.22 9.35 -27.25
N VAL A 384 -1.76 10.17 -26.31
CA VAL A 384 -0.90 11.32 -26.60
C VAL A 384 0.42 10.87 -27.27
N GLY A 385 1.04 9.80 -26.76
CA GLY A 385 2.25 9.21 -27.35
C GLY A 385 2.04 8.71 -28.78
N LEU A 386 0.89 8.07 -29.06
CA LEU A 386 0.51 7.60 -30.39
C LEU A 386 0.34 8.77 -31.37
N VAL A 387 -0.39 9.82 -30.98
CA VAL A 387 -0.60 11.01 -31.82
C VAL A 387 0.73 11.67 -32.18
N ILE A 388 1.61 11.89 -31.19
CA ILE A 388 2.94 12.48 -31.42
C ILE A 388 3.76 11.60 -32.39
N SER A 389 3.72 10.28 -32.21
CA SER A 389 4.44 9.33 -33.06
C SER A 389 3.93 9.33 -34.50
N VAL A 390 2.61 9.38 -34.70
CA VAL A 390 2.00 9.49 -36.03
C VAL A 390 2.37 10.81 -36.70
N CYS A 391 2.29 11.93 -35.97
CA CYS A 391 2.71 13.24 -36.48
C CYS A 391 4.18 13.24 -36.92
N LEU A 392 5.08 12.63 -36.13
CA LEU A 392 6.49 12.52 -36.51
C LEU A 392 6.67 11.59 -37.72
N CYS A 393 5.97 10.46 -37.77
CA CYS A 393 6.06 9.50 -38.87
C CYS A 393 5.62 10.14 -40.21
N ASN A 394 4.50 10.87 -40.21
CA ASN A 394 4.00 11.58 -41.39
C ASN A 394 4.96 12.66 -41.86
N ASN A 395 5.57 13.41 -40.93
CA ASN A 395 6.60 14.40 -41.27
C ASN A 395 7.84 13.77 -41.91
N ILE A 396 8.30 12.61 -41.39
CA ILE A 396 9.43 11.87 -41.99
C ILE A 396 9.02 11.30 -43.36
N ARG A 397 7.78 10.82 -43.52
CA ARG A 397 7.23 10.32 -44.81
C ARG A 397 7.32 11.37 -45.90
N TYR A 398 6.76 12.53 -45.61
CA TYR A 398 6.71 13.64 -46.54
C TYR A 398 8.12 14.15 -46.92
N TYR A 399 9.05 14.23 -45.95
CA TYR A 399 10.40 14.71 -46.23
C TYR A 399 11.13 13.85 -47.29
N VAL A 400 11.05 12.52 -47.18
CA VAL A 400 11.69 11.63 -48.17
C VAL A 400 11.00 11.72 -49.54
N GLN A 401 9.66 11.81 -49.57
CA GLN A 401 8.95 11.97 -50.84
C GLN A 401 9.30 13.28 -51.56
N VAL A 402 9.54 14.36 -50.83
CA VAL A 402 9.94 15.66 -51.43
C VAL A 402 11.43 15.70 -51.80
N GLU A 403 12.24 14.77 -51.30
CA GLU A 403 13.67 14.65 -51.63
C GLU A 403 13.88 13.74 -52.86
N GLU A 404 12.98 12.79 -53.11
CA GLU A 404 12.99 11.92 -54.31
C GLU A 404 12.42 12.58 -55.58
N TYR A 405 11.54 13.58 -55.46
CA TYR A 405 10.99 14.41 -56.55
C TYR A 405 11.68 15.78 -56.59
#